data_AF-A0A497IG11-F1
#
_entry.id   AF-A0A497IG11-F1
#
_cell.length_a   1.000
_cell.length_b   1.000
_cell.length_c   1.000
_cell.angle_alpha   90.00
_cell.angle_beta   90.00
_cell.angle_gamma   90.00
#
_symmetry.space_group_name_H-M   'P 1'
#
loop_
_entity.id
_entity.type
_entity.pdbx_description
1 polymer ?
#
loop_
_entity_poly.entity_id
_entity_poly.type
_entity_poly.pdbx_seq_one_letter_code
_entity_poly.pdbx_strand_id
1 'polypeptide(L)'
;MQLNYLKTAFLILIVLSVSLAQCDIYVGRAKAFLENASSTDMYAASYAAAQEYEHAANCFEREGKSTSANVYYGLAALNYVSAAKSLQPGGDLTLKVNALKLGARNYLKIEAYQLASDYYNQAISLLDDNEGAVLAEEAGDLFAESGIRTDASNFYEIAHGKFAELGMTKDAERVSAKLESLYSGEEPRGNITVVLFWFMLFIILLIILVSTVISVARGKKAVEAKVERKPAITKQKQESEHVVKHIEKKHSERKKGARERAIEKLRKKYVPK
;
A
#
# COMPACT_ATOMS: atom_id res chain seq x y z
N MET A 1 6.59 12.94 -25.20
CA MET A 1 5.82 12.12 -24.25
C MET A 1 6.69 11.38 -23.23
N GLN A 2 7.78 10.70 -23.62
CA GLN A 2 8.62 9.93 -22.68
C GLN A 2 9.30 10.73 -21.55
N LEU A 3 9.62 12.02 -21.76
CA LEU A 3 10.27 12.85 -20.73
C LEU A 3 9.37 13.20 -19.53
N ASN A 4 8.05 13.22 -19.71
CA ASN A 4 7.13 13.55 -18.62
C ASN A 4 6.96 12.36 -17.67
N TYR A 5 6.91 11.13 -18.19
CA TYR A 5 6.82 9.92 -17.36
C TYR A 5 8.05 9.74 -16.45
N LEU A 6 9.25 10.09 -16.93
CA LEU A 6 10.47 9.98 -16.12
C LEU A 6 10.48 10.98 -14.96
N LYS A 7 9.99 12.21 -15.18
CA LYS A 7 9.86 13.23 -14.12
C LYS A 7 8.81 12.85 -13.09
N THR A 8 7.67 12.32 -13.52
CA THR A 8 6.61 11.86 -12.61
C THR A 8 7.07 10.64 -11.79
N ALA A 9 7.75 9.68 -12.41
CA ALA A 9 8.29 8.52 -11.71
C ALA A 9 9.39 8.90 -10.68
N PHE A 10 10.25 9.85 -11.01
CA PHE A 10 11.28 10.35 -10.09
C PHE A 10 10.68 11.11 -8.91
N LEU A 11 9.64 11.92 -9.14
CA LEU A 11 8.91 12.62 -8.08
C LEU A 11 8.24 11.63 -7.12
N ILE A 12 7.61 10.57 -7.66
CA ILE A 12 6.99 9.50 -6.87
C ILE A 12 8.04 8.75 -6.03
N LEU A 13 9.21 8.42 -6.61
CA LEU A 13 10.31 7.78 -5.89
C LEU A 13 10.85 8.64 -4.73
N ILE A 14 11.00 9.96 -4.93
CA ILE A 14 11.42 10.88 -3.86
C ILE A 14 10.37 10.89 -2.76
N VAL A 15 9.09 11.05 -3.10
CA VAL A 15 8.00 11.08 -2.11
C VAL A 15 7.94 9.78 -1.30
N LEU A 16 8.07 8.61 -1.94
CA LEU A 16 8.12 7.30 -1.28
C LEU A 16 9.37 7.11 -0.41
N SER A 17 10.51 7.70 -0.80
CA SER A 17 11.73 7.63 0.00
C SER A 17 11.68 8.53 1.25
N VAL A 18 10.98 9.67 1.16
CA VAL A 18 10.80 10.61 2.27
C VAL A 18 9.79 10.07 3.29
N SER A 19 8.73 9.37 2.84
CA SER A 19 7.74 8.78 3.75
C SER A 19 8.34 7.69 4.63
N LEU A 20 9.16 6.81 4.06
CA LEU A 20 9.85 5.75 4.82
C LEU A 20 10.88 6.31 5.80
N ALA A 21 11.64 7.33 5.41
CA ALA A 21 12.56 8.00 6.32
C ALA A 21 11.83 8.64 7.52
N GLN A 22 10.58 9.08 7.33
CA GLN A 22 9.78 9.65 8.40
C GLN A 22 9.35 8.59 9.43
N CYS A 23 9.01 7.37 9.00
CA CYS A 23 8.68 6.27 9.91
C CYS A 23 9.88 5.92 10.82
N ASP A 24 11.10 5.88 10.26
CA ASP A 24 12.32 5.57 11.02
C ASP A 24 12.71 6.68 12.01
N ILE A 25 12.36 7.94 11.74
CA ILE A 25 12.59 9.06 12.68
C ILE A 25 11.81 8.86 13.99
N TYR A 26 10.56 8.38 13.91
CA TYR A 26 9.76 8.06 15.10
C TYR A 26 10.44 6.95 15.93
N VAL A 27 10.94 5.90 15.27
CA VAL A 27 11.67 4.81 15.93
C VAL A 27 12.93 5.33 16.61
N GLY A 28 13.70 6.20 15.94
CA GLY A 28 14.90 6.82 16.50
C GLY A 28 14.61 7.65 17.74
N ARG A 29 13.54 8.47 17.73
CA ARG A 29 13.12 9.26 18.89
C ARG A 29 12.66 8.40 20.05
N ALA A 30 11.89 7.34 19.79
CA ALA A 30 11.46 6.40 20.82
C ALA A 30 12.67 5.78 21.55
N LYS A 31 13.68 5.33 20.80
CA LYS A 31 14.93 4.81 21.37
C LYS A 31 15.69 5.85 22.18
N ALA A 32 15.79 7.09 21.67
CA ALA A 32 16.47 8.17 22.38
C ALA A 32 15.80 8.50 23.73
N PHE A 33 14.47 8.42 23.83
CA PHE A 33 13.78 8.58 25.11
C PHE A 33 14.18 7.50 26.12
N LEU A 34 14.27 6.24 25.68
CA LEU A 34 14.62 5.12 26.54
C LEU A 34 16.11 5.12 26.93
N GLU A 35 17.01 5.48 26.02
CA GLU A 35 18.46 5.52 26.28
C GLU A 35 18.84 6.62 27.26
N ASN A 36 18.11 7.74 27.27
CA ASN A 36 18.36 8.87 28.17
C ASN A 36 17.52 8.80 29.45
N ALA A 37 16.76 7.73 29.67
CA ALA A 37 15.88 7.60 30.83
C ALA A 37 16.69 7.41 32.11
N SER A 38 16.48 8.29 33.09
CA SER A 38 16.92 8.07 34.47
C SER A 38 15.95 7.15 35.22
N SER A 39 16.37 6.57 36.34
CA SER A 39 15.48 5.75 37.18
C SER A 39 14.30 6.53 37.77
N THR A 40 14.41 7.85 37.91
CA THR A 40 13.36 8.73 38.44
C THR A 40 12.34 9.19 37.39
N ASP A 41 12.69 9.12 36.10
CA ASP A 41 11.85 9.60 34.99
C ASP A 41 11.25 8.46 34.15
N MET A 42 11.27 7.24 34.67
CA MET A 42 10.91 6.03 33.90
C MET A 42 9.48 6.08 33.35
N TYR A 43 8.53 6.68 34.07
CA TYR A 43 7.17 6.89 33.57
C TYR A 43 7.18 7.76 32.30
N ALA A 44 7.76 8.96 32.39
CA ALA A 44 7.76 9.93 31.31
C ALA A 44 8.51 9.41 30.08
N ALA A 45 9.68 8.79 30.29
CA ALA A 45 10.46 8.20 29.21
C ALA A 45 9.73 7.04 28.53
N SER A 46 9.16 6.09 29.30
CA SER A 46 8.42 4.96 28.73
C SER A 46 7.16 5.43 28.00
N TYR A 47 6.43 6.40 28.56
CA TYR A 47 5.22 6.92 27.95
C TYR A 47 5.51 7.68 26.63
N ALA A 48 6.54 8.54 26.62
CA ALA A 48 6.95 9.25 25.42
C ALA A 48 7.48 8.29 24.33
N ALA A 49 8.26 7.28 24.73
CA ALA A 49 8.71 6.24 23.81
C ALA A 49 7.53 5.46 23.22
N ALA A 50 6.51 5.15 24.02
CA ALA A 50 5.32 4.46 23.56
C ALA A 50 4.56 5.27 22.49
N GLN A 51 4.39 6.58 22.69
CA GLN A 51 3.77 7.48 21.72
C GLN A 51 4.53 7.52 20.40
N GLU A 52 5.87 7.62 20.46
CA GLU A 52 6.71 7.60 19.26
C GLU A 52 6.64 6.24 18.53
N TYR A 53 6.64 5.12 19.26
CA TYR A 53 6.42 3.80 18.64
C TYR A 53 5.04 3.65 18.03
N GLU A 54 3.99 4.17 18.66
CA GLU A 54 2.64 4.19 18.10
C GLU A 54 2.58 5.04 16.82
N HIS A 55 3.23 6.20 16.80
CA HIS A 55 3.36 7.00 15.58
C HIS A 55 4.13 6.27 14.48
N ALA A 56 5.22 5.57 14.83
CA ALA A 56 5.95 4.72 13.88
C ALA A 56 5.04 3.62 13.31
N ALA A 57 4.27 2.94 14.17
CA ALA A 57 3.38 1.86 13.78
C ALA A 57 2.31 2.35 12.79
N ASN A 58 1.60 3.43 13.12
CA ASN A 58 0.61 4.06 12.22
C ASN A 58 1.26 4.53 10.90
N CYS A 59 2.53 4.98 10.93
CA CYS A 59 3.28 5.33 9.72
C CYS A 59 3.50 4.11 8.83
N PHE A 60 4.05 3.03 9.38
CA PHE A 60 4.29 1.78 8.64
C PHE A 60 3.00 1.15 8.12
N GLU A 61 1.91 1.23 8.87
CA GLU A 61 0.59 0.74 8.45
C GLU A 61 0.08 1.48 7.21
N ARG A 62 0.17 2.82 7.19
CA ARG A 62 -0.19 3.64 6.02
C ARG A 62 0.66 3.34 4.78
N GLU A 63 1.91 2.97 4.98
CA GLU A 63 2.82 2.53 3.91
C GLU A 63 2.58 1.07 3.47
N GLY A 64 1.59 0.38 4.04
CA GLY A 64 1.26 -1.01 3.73
C GLY A 64 2.24 -2.05 4.30
N LYS A 65 3.09 -1.65 5.26
CA LYS A 65 4.08 -2.51 5.91
C LYS A 65 3.53 -3.08 7.22
N SER A 66 2.52 -3.94 7.11
CA SER A 66 1.79 -4.51 8.25
C SER A 66 2.69 -5.22 9.28
N THR A 67 3.69 -5.99 8.84
CA THR A 67 4.62 -6.66 9.76
C THR A 67 5.40 -5.66 10.62
N SER A 68 5.90 -4.58 10.01
CA SER A 68 6.60 -3.52 10.75
C SER A 68 5.63 -2.78 11.68
N ALA A 69 4.43 -2.45 11.21
CA ALA A 69 3.41 -1.82 12.02
C ALA A 69 3.10 -2.64 13.29
N ASN A 70 2.90 -3.95 13.15
CA ASN A 70 2.61 -4.84 14.28
C ASN A 70 3.76 -4.88 15.30
N VAL A 71 5.02 -4.91 14.84
CA VAL A 71 6.17 -4.83 15.76
C VAL A 71 6.12 -3.56 16.59
N TYR A 72 5.86 -2.42 15.95
CA TYR A 72 5.88 -1.13 16.65
C TYR A 72 4.62 -0.89 17.50
N TYR A 73 3.46 -1.41 17.12
CA TYR A 73 2.30 -1.46 18.02
C TYR A 73 2.59 -2.32 19.26
N GLY A 74 3.25 -3.47 19.09
CA GLY A 74 3.69 -4.29 20.23
C GLY A 74 4.69 -3.57 21.15
N LEU A 75 5.65 -2.84 20.58
CA LEU A 75 6.59 -2.03 21.35
C LEU A 75 5.90 -0.85 22.05
N ALA A 76 4.95 -0.18 21.41
CA ALA A 76 4.14 0.86 22.03
C ALA A 76 3.37 0.30 23.22
N ALA A 77 2.69 -0.84 23.04
CA ALA A 77 1.94 -1.51 24.09
C ALA A 77 2.82 -1.83 25.32
N LEU A 78 3.99 -2.44 25.09
CA LEU A 78 4.95 -2.78 26.14
C LEU A 78 5.42 -1.55 26.91
N ASN A 79 5.71 -0.44 26.21
CA ASN A 79 6.21 0.77 26.83
C ASN A 79 5.12 1.53 27.61
N TYR A 80 3.87 1.56 27.12
CA TYR A 80 2.75 2.11 27.90
C TYR A 80 2.53 1.31 29.19
N VAL A 81 2.56 -0.03 29.12
CA VAL A 81 2.46 -0.89 30.31
C VAL A 81 3.66 -0.68 31.25
N SER A 82 4.87 -0.54 30.71
CA SER A 82 6.07 -0.23 31.49
C SER A 82 5.92 1.10 32.23
N ALA A 83 5.40 2.14 31.55
CA ALA A 83 5.08 3.42 32.17
C ALA A 83 4.12 3.22 33.35
N ALA A 84 2.99 2.54 33.14
CA ALA A 84 2.02 2.25 34.20
C ALA A 84 2.63 1.50 35.41
N LYS A 85 3.55 0.55 35.17
CA LYS A 85 4.25 -0.22 36.21
C LYS A 85 5.30 0.59 36.96
N SER A 86 5.89 1.60 36.33
CA SER A 86 6.90 2.47 36.95
C SER A 86 6.33 3.47 37.95
N LEU A 87 5.01 3.71 37.91
CA LEU A 87 4.33 4.52 38.92
C LEU A 87 4.32 3.77 40.26
N GLN A 88 4.82 4.42 41.31
CA GLN A 88 4.85 3.86 42.66
C GLN A 88 3.43 3.51 43.16
N PRO A 89 3.30 2.59 44.12
CA PRO A 89 2.04 2.42 44.86
C PRO A 89 1.58 3.76 45.45
N GLY A 90 0.37 4.21 45.10
CA GLY A 90 -0.15 5.53 45.48
C GLY A 90 0.21 6.68 44.53
N GLY A 91 0.89 6.40 43.41
CA GLY A 91 1.08 7.36 42.31
C GLY A 91 -0.23 7.72 41.60
N ASP A 92 -0.14 8.68 40.68
CA ASP A 92 -1.31 9.20 39.95
C ASP A 92 -2.07 8.09 39.22
N LEU A 93 -3.27 7.80 39.72
CA LEU A 93 -4.15 6.74 39.23
C LEU A 93 -4.60 7.02 37.79
N THR A 94 -4.84 8.29 37.46
CA THR A 94 -5.26 8.73 36.13
C THR A 94 -4.19 8.41 35.10
N LEU A 95 -2.93 8.73 35.42
CA LEU A 95 -1.79 8.40 34.57
C LEU A 95 -1.64 6.89 34.38
N LYS A 96 -1.81 6.13 35.48
CA LYS A 96 -1.72 4.66 35.44
C LYS A 96 -2.79 4.05 34.56
N VAL A 97 -4.05 4.42 34.77
CA VAL A 97 -5.20 3.93 33.99
C VAL A 97 -5.04 4.29 32.51
N ASN A 98 -4.67 5.54 32.20
CA ASN A 98 -4.47 5.97 30.82
C ASN A 98 -3.37 5.16 30.11
N ALA A 99 -2.25 4.92 30.80
CA ALA A 99 -1.16 4.12 30.26
C ALA A 99 -1.59 2.65 30.04
N LEU A 100 -2.30 2.02 30.99
CA LEU A 100 -2.83 0.66 30.81
C LEU A 100 -3.82 0.56 29.65
N LYS A 101 -4.76 1.50 29.56
CA LYS A 101 -5.74 1.61 28.48
C LYS A 101 -5.06 1.73 27.11
N LEU A 102 -4.10 2.63 26.96
CA LEU A 102 -3.37 2.81 25.70
C LEU A 102 -2.53 1.57 25.36
N GLY A 103 -1.93 0.93 26.36
CA GLY A 103 -1.25 -0.36 26.20
C GLY A 103 -2.17 -1.44 25.65
N ALA A 104 -3.36 -1.60 26.25
CA ALA A 104 -4.37 -2.56 25.85
C ALA A 104 -4.87 -2.32 24.41
N ARG A 105 -5.12 -1.07 24.02
CA ARG A 105 -5.50 -0.71 22.63
C ARG A 105 -4.44 -1.12 21.61
N ASN A 106 -3.17 -0.93 21.94
CA ASN A 106 -2.09 -1.33 21.04
C ASN A 106 -1.94 -2.87 20.97
N TYR A 107 -2.24 -3.60 22.05
CA TYR A 107 -2.35 -5.06 22.00
C TYR A 107 -3.52 -5.55 21.13
N LEU A 108 -4.67 -4.88 21.16
CA LEU A 108 -5.79 -5.19 20.26
C LEU A 108 -5.39 -5.08 18.79
N LYS A 109 -4.65 -4.03 18.42
CA LYS A 109 -4.18 -3.82 17.04
C LYS A 109 -3.30 -4.94 16.49
N ILE A 110 -2.67 -5.72 17.36
CA ILE A 110 -1.81 -6.85 16.99
C ILE A 110 -2.41 -8.20 17.36
N GLU A 111 -3.73 -8.24 17.59
CA GLU A 111 -4.50 -9.45 17.89
C GLU A 111 -4.04 -10.18 19.17
N ALA A 112 -3.35 -9.47 20.08
CA ALA A 112 -2.96 -9.98 21.38
C ALA A 112 -4.11 -9.84 22.40
N TYR A 113 -5.27 -10.42 22.06
CA TYR A 113 -6.55 -10.20 22.74
C TYR A 113 -6.52 -10.50 24.24
N GLN A 114 -5.85 -11.58 24.65
CA GLN A 114 -5.71 -11.90 26.07
C GLN A 114 -4.99 -10.80 26.84
N LEU A 115 -3.86 -10.30 26.31
CA LEU A 115 -3.11 -9.22 26.95
C LEU A 115 -3.91 -7.92 26.98
N ALA A 116 -4.63 -7.60 25.90
CA ALA A 116 -5.52 -6.46 25.89
C ALA A 116 -6.60 -6.57 26.97
N SER A 117 -7.24 -7.74 27.08
CA SER A 117 -8.32 -8.01 28.04
C SER A 117 -7.81 -7.88 29.48
N ASP A 118 -6.64 -8.46 29.76
CA ASP A 118 -5.99 -8.38 31.08
C ASP A 118 -5.69 -6.92 31.48
N TYR A 119 -5.14 -6.12 30.58
CA TYR A 119 -4.80 -4.72 30.88
C TYR A 119 -6.03 -3.80 30.95
N TYR A 120 -7.09 -4.07 30.18
CA TYR A 120 -8.37 -3.39 30.35
C TYR A 120 -9.00 -3.71 31.71
N ASN A 121 -9.05 -4.99 32.10
CA ASN A 121 -9.55 -5.39 33.42
C ASN A 121 -8.74 -4.76 34.55
N GLN A 122 -7.41 -4.70 34.41
CA GLN A 122 -6.55 -4.01 35.38
C GLN A 122 -6.89 -2.52 35.45
N ALA A 123 -7.07 -1.83 34.31
CA ALA A 123 -7.45 -0.43 34.27
C ALA A 123 -8.84 -0.17 34.90
N ILE A 124 -9.83 -1.00 34.58
CA ILE A 124 -11.20 -0.91 35.13
C ILE A 124 -11.21 -1.10 36.64
N SER A 125 -10.43 -2.06 37.16
CA SER A 125 -10.36 -2.34 38.60
C SER A 125 -9.75 -1.22 39.44
N LEU A 126 -9.07 -0.26 38.79
CA LEU A 126 -8.50 0.91 39.44
C LEU A 126 -9.46 2.09 39.49
N LEU A 127 -10.58 2.04 38.77
CA LEU A 127 -11.53 3.14 38.66
C LEU A 127 -12.69 2.97 39.64
N ASP A 128 -13.37 4.08 39.94
CA ASP A 128 -14.68 4.00 40.59
C ASP A 128 -15.72 3.32 39.69
N ASP A 129 -16.89 3.00 40.23
CA ASP A 129 -17.87 2.23 39.48
C ASP A 129 -18.37 2.94 38.22
N ASN A 130 -18.45 4.28 38.21
CA ASN A 130 -18.94 5.01 37.05
C ASN A 130 -17.88 5.06 35.94
N GLU A 131 -16.66 5.49 36.28
CA GLU A 131 -15.54 5.55 35.33
C GLU A 131 -15.16 4.14 34.84
N GLY A 132 -15.23 3.15 35.73
CA GLY A 132 -15.02 1.75 35.41
C GLY A 132 -16.09 1.18 34.47
N ALA A 133 -17.37 1.56 34.63
CA ALA A 133 -18.44 1.16 33.72
C ALA A 133 -18.24 1.72 32.31
N VAL A 134 -17.88 3.01 32.21
CA VAL A 134 -17.60 3.67 30.93
C VAL A 134 -16.40 3.02 30.23
N LEU A 135 -15.32 2.72 30.97
CA LEU A 135 -14.15 2.07 30.39
C LEU A 135 -14.42 0.61 29.98
N ALA A 136 -15.21 -0.12 30.77
CA ALA A 136 -15.64 -1.47 30.42
C ALA A 136 -16.49 -1.46 29.14
N GLU A 137 -17.40 -0.51 29.00
CA GLU A 137 -18.18 -0.37 27.78
C GLU A 137 -17.30 -0.06 26.56
N GLU A 138 -16.36 0.88 26.67
CA GLU A 138 -15.41 1.21 25.60
C GLU A 138 -14.58 -0.02 25.20
N ALA A 139 -14.11 -0.81 26.17
CA ALA A 139 -13.42 -2.06 25.88
C ALA A 139 -14.33 -3.03 25.11
N GLY A 140 -15.58 -3.20 25.56
CA GLY A 140 -16.57 -4.04 24.87
C GLY A 140 -16.77 -3.67 23.40
N ASP A 141 -16.88 -2.36 23.11
CA ASP A 141 -16.99 -1.84 21.74
C ASP A 141 -15.77 -2.21 20.88
N LEU A 142 -14.56 -2.05 21.42
CA LEU A 142 -13.32 -2.34 20.69
C LEU A 142 -13.11 -3.84 20.43
N PHE A 143 -13.48 -4.71 21.37
CA PHE A 143 -13.44 -6.16 21.17
C PHE A 143 -14.52 -6.62 20.18
N ALA A 144 -15.70 -6.00 20.20
CA ALA A 144 -16.77 -6.26 19.23
C ALA A 144 -16.34 -5.87 17.80
N GLU A 145 -15.74 -4.69 17.63
CA GLU A 145 -15.17 -4.23 16.34
C GLU A 145 -14.06 -5.18 15.83
N SER A 146 -13.31 -5.79 16.74
CA SER A 146 -12.28 -6.78 16.42
C SER A 146 -12.83 -8.20 16.18
N GLY A 147 -14.16 -8.39 16.25
CA GLY A 147 -14.81 -9.68 16.06
C GLY A 147 -14.70 -10.65 17.24
N ILE A 148 -14.17 -10.20 18.38
CA ILE A 148 -13.93 -11.03 19.57
C ILE A 148 -15.14 -10.94 20.51
N ARG A 149 -16.19 -11.68 20.12
CA ARG A 149 -17.51 -11.58 20.79
C ARG A 149 -17.49 -11.97 22.26
N THR A 150 -16.67 -12.95 22.66
CA THR A 150 -16.61 -13.43 24.06
C THR A 150 -16.05 -12.37 25.01
N ASP A 151 -14.92 -11.74 24.66
CA ASP A 151 -14.39 -10.65 25.48
C ASP A 151 -15.31 -9.44 25.44
N ALA A 152 -15.90 -9.13 24.28
CA ALA A 152 -16.85 -8.04 24.15
C ALA A 152 -18.07 -8.23 25.09
N SER A 153 -18.65 -9.43 25.13
CA SER A 153 -19.77 -9.73 26.03
C SER A 153 -19.35 -9.61 27.49
N ASN A 154 -18.18 -10.12 27.87
CA ASN A 154 -17.68 -10.01 29.25
C ASN A 154 -17.56 -8.54 29.68
N PHE A 155 -17.01 -7.68 28.81
CA PHE A 155 -16.86 -6.27 29.12
C PHE A 155 -18.20 -5.52 29.21
N TYR A 156 -19.16 -5.83 28.33
CA TYR A 156 -20.50 -5.27 28.45
C TYR A 156 -21.23 -5.77 29.70
N GLU A 157 -21.05 -7.02 30.13
CA GLU A 157 -21.62 -7.51 31.40
C GLU A 157 -21.06 -6.73 32.60
N ILE A 158 -19.75 -6.46 32.62
CA ILE A 158 -19.11 -5.62 33.65
C ILE A 158 -19.70 -4.20 33.65
N ALA A 159 -19.81 -3.58 32.47
CA ALA A 159 -20.38 -2.24 32.33
C ALA A 159 -21.83 -2.18 32.79
N HIS A 160 -22.65 -3.14 32.35
CA HIS A 160 -24.05 -3.26 32.74
C HIS A 160 -24.21 -3.40 34.26
N GLY A 161 -23.44 -4.30 34.88
CA GLY A 161 -23.47 -4.52 36.33
C GLY A 161 -23.20 -3.24 37.11
N LYS A 162 -22.12 -2.53 36.75
CA LYS A 162 -21.75 -1.26 37.39
C LYS A 162 -22.79 -0.15 37.18
N PHE A 163 -23.32 0.03 35.96
CA PHE A 163 -24.38 1.01 35.72
C PHE A 163 -25.66 0.68 36.51
N ALA A 164 -26.02 -0.60 36.64
CA ALA A 164 -27.17 -1.04 37.41
C ALA A 164 -27.00 -0.77 38.91
N GLU A 165 -25.81 -1.05 39.47
CA GLU A 165 -25.48 -0.76 40.87
C GLU A 165 -25.56 0.73 41.21
N LEU A 166 -25.20 1.60 40.26
CA LEU A 166 -25.31 3.05 40.38
C LEU A 166 -26.72 3.60 40.14
N GLY A 167 -27.69 2.76 39.79
CA GLY A 167 -29.05 3.17 39.45
C GLY A 167 -29.15 3.92 38.10
N MET A 168 -28.15 3.79 37.24
CA MET A 168 -28.10 4.40 35.89
C MET A 168 -28.85 3.52 34.88
N THR A 169 -30.18 3.40 35.08
CA THR A 169 -31.02 2.45 34.32
C THR A 169 -30.92 2.62 32.79
N LYS A 170 -30.86 3.86 32.30
CA LYS A 170 -30.75 4.12 30.85
C LYS A 170 -29.44 3.62 30.25
N ASP A 171 -28.35 3.72 31.00
CA ASP A 171 -27.04 3.25 30.56
C ASP A 171 -26.93 1.74 30.65
N ALA A 172 -27.49 1.12 31.70
CA ALA A 172 -27.62 -0.32 31.78
C ALA A 172 -28.44 -0.88 30.60
N GLU A 173 -29.63 -0.34 30.32
CA GLU A 173 -30.47 -0.74 29.18
C GLU A 173 -29.75 -0.59 27.83
N ARG A 174 -28.99 0.50 27.65
CA ARG A 174 -28.19 0.74 26.45
C ARG A 174 -27.10 -0.32 26.27
N VAL A 175 -26.44 -0.73 27.35
CA VAL A 175 -25.45 -1.82 27.32
C VAL A 175 -26.13 -3.18 27.10
N SER A 176 -27.32 -3.43 27.65
CA SER A 176 -28.11 -4.64 27.37
C SER A 176 -28.43 -4.78 25.88
N ALA A 177 -28.80 -3.67 25.21
CA ALA A 177 -29.05 -3.68 23.77
C ALA A 177 -27.78 -4.04 22.96
N LYS A 178 -26.59 -3.61 23.40
CA LYS A 178 -25.31 -4.00 22.78
C LYS A 178 -25.02 -5.50 22.96
N LEU A 179 -25.30 -6.06 24.14
CA LEU A 179 -25.20 -7.51 24.39
C LEU A 179 -26.15 -8.31 23.50
N GLU A 180 -27.42 -7.89 23.38
CA GLU A 180 -28.39 -8.55 22.50
C GLU A 180 -27.96 -8.52 21.03
N SER A 181 -27.38 -7.39 20.57
CA SER A 181 -26.80 -7.28 19.22
C SER A 181 -25.65 -8.26 19.00
N LEU A 182 -24.77 -8.46 19.98
CA LEU A 182 -23.69 -9.46 19.89
C LEU A 182 -24.21 -10.90 19.75
N TYR A 183 -25.24 -11.26 20.52
CA TYR A 183 -25.80 -12.62 20.53
C TYR A 183 -26.69 -12.93 19.32
N SER A 184 -27.46 -11.95 18.85
CA SER A 184 -28.31 -12.12 17.66
C SER A 184 -27.49 -12.31 16.37
N GLY A 185 -26.19 -11.98 16.41
CA GLY A 185 -25.32 -12.08 15.24
C GLY A 185 -25.69 -11.10 14.13
N GLU A 186 -26.57 -10.13 14.42
CA GLU A 186 -26.75 -8.96 13.58
C GLU A 186 -25.45 -8.16 13.64
N GLU A 187 -24.55 -8.42 12.68
CA GLU A 187 -23.43 -7.52 12.47
C GLU A 187 -23.97 -6.10 12.23
N PRO A 188 -23.35 -5.06 12.82
CA PRO A 188 -23.68 -3.70 12.45
C PRO A 188 -23.47 -3.61 10.94
N ARG A 189 -24.56 -3.32 10.20
CA ARG A 189 -24.61 -3.35 8.73
C ARG A 189 -23.41 -2.62 8.13
N GLY A 190 -22.35 -3.38 7.88
CA GLY A 190 -21.07 -2.89 7.37
C GLY A 190 -21.27 -2.48 5.92
N ASN A 191 -21.43 -1.18 5.72
CA ASN A 191 -21.18 -0.41 4.50
C ASN A 191 -21.32 -1.21 3.19
N ILE A 192 -22.55 -1.25 2.66
CA ILE A 192 -22.86 -1.50 1.23
C ILE A 192 -21.87 -0.73 0.32
N THR A 193 -21.38 0.43 0.77
CA THR A 193 -20.36 1.27 0.13
C THR A 193 -19.05 0.56 -0.20
N VAL A 194 -18.53 -0.32 0.67
CA VAL A 194 -17.24 -1.02 0.43
C VAL A 194 -17.42 -2.12 -0.61
N VAL A 195 -18.51 -2.88 -0.52
CA VAL A 195 -18.87 -3.89 -1.51
C VAL A 195 -19.11 -3.25 -2.88
N LEU A 196 -19.83 -2.12 -2.93
CA LEU A 196 -20.03 -1.35 -4.16
C LEU A 196 -18.73 -0.79 -4.74
N PHE A 197 -17.78 -0.36 -3.90
CA PHE A 197 -16.47 0.13 -4.34
C PHE A 197 -15.67 -0.99 -5.01
N TRP A 198 -15.56 -2.16 -4.39
CA TRP A 198 -14.87 -3.32 -4.98
C TRP A 198 -15.57 -3.82 -6.25
N PHE A 199 -16.90 -3.79 -6.29
CA PHE A 199 -17.67 -4.14 -7.47
C PHE A 199 -17.45 -3.16 -8.63
N MET A 200 -17.42 -1.85 -8.35
CA MET A 200 -17.07 -0.81 -9.34
C MET A 200 -15.64 -0.96 -9.86
N LEU A 201 -14.68 -1.22 -8.96
CA LEU A 201 -13.27 -1.46 -9.33
C LEU A 201 -13.14 -2.67 -10.26
N PHE A 202 -13.85 -3.75 -9.95
CA PHE A 202 -13.90 -4.96 -10.78
C PHE A 202 -14.42 -4.66 -12.19
N ILE A 203 -15.51 -3.89 -12.33
CA ILE A 203 -16.05 -3.49 -13.63
C ILE A 203 -15.04 -2.66 -14.43
N ILE A 204 -14.35 -1.71 -13.80
CA ILE A 204 -13.33 -0.87 -14.46
C ILE A 204 -12.18 -1.74 -15.00
N LEU A 205 -11.69 -2.69 -14.20
CA LEU A 205 -10.64 -3.62 -14.62
C LEU A 205 -11.09 -4.49 -15.81
N LEU A 206 -12.34 -4.92 -15.81
CA LEU A 206 -12.92 -5.71 -16.90
C LEU A 206 -13.01 -4.90 -18.21
N ILE A 207 -13.39 -3.62 -18.13
CA ILE A 207 -13.42 -2.71 -19.28
C ILE A 207 -12.01 -2.50 -19.86
N ILE A 208 -11.00 -2.32 -19.00
CA ILE A 208 -9.60 -2.18 -19.42
C ILE A 208 -9.12 -3.46 -20.11
N LEU A 209 -9.42 -4.63 -19.54
CA LEU A 209 -9.07 -5.93 -20.12
C LEU A 209 -9.70 -6.09 -21.51
N VAL A 210 -10.99 -5.82 -21.67
CA VAL A 210 -11.68 -5.92 -22.97
C VAL A 210 -11.10 -4.92 -23.98
N SER A 211 -10.79 -3.69 -23.55
CA SER A 211 -10.23 -2.65 -24.41
C SER A 211 -8.82 -2.98 -24.90
N THR A 212 -7.99 -3.60 -24.06
CA THR A 212 -6.64 -4.06 -24.45
C THR A 212 -6.71 -5.23 -25.42
N VAL A 213 -7.61 -6.20 -25.20
CA VAL A 213 -7.83 -7.32 -26.12
C VAL A 213 -8.29 -6.83 -27.50
N ILE A 214 -9.22 -5.88 -27.57
CA ILE A 214 -9.67 -5.28 -28.85
C ILE A 214 -8.53 -4.54 -29.56
N SER A 215 -7.70 -3.80 -28.81
CA SER A 215 -6.57 -3.05 -29.36
C SER A 215 -5.50 -3.99 -29.94
N VAL A 216 -5.19 -5.09 -29.25
CA VAL A 216 -4.25 -6.12 -29.74
C VAL A 216 -4.82 -6.83 -30.97
N ALA A 217 -6.12 -7.14 -31.00
CA ALA A 217 -6.77 -7.76 -32.15
C ALA A 217 -6.76 -6.85 -33.40
N ARG A 218 -6.95 -5.53 -33.23
CA ARG A 218 -6.82 -4.54 -34.33
C ARG A 218 -5.36 -4.36 -34.77
N GLY A 219 -4.42 -4.37 -33.83
CA GLY A 219 -2.98 -4.32 -34.13
C GLY A 219 -2.51 -5.52 -34.96
N LYS A 220 -3.00 -6.72 -34.66
CA LYS A 220 -2.65 -7.96 -35.37
C LYS A 220 -3.14 -7.94 -36.83
N LYS A 221 -4.36 -7.46 -37.09
CA LYS A 221 -4.89 -7.26 -38.46
C LYS A 221 -4.09 -6.22 -39.28
N ALA A 222 -3.57 -5.16 -38.63
CA ALA A 222 -2.74 -4.16 -39.30
C ALA A 222 -1.34 -4.67 -39.65
N VAL A 223 -0.81 -5.64 -38.89
CA VAL A 223 0.47 -6.31 -39.18
C VAL A 223 0.29 -7.33 -40.31
N GLU A 224 -0.78 -8.12 -40.31
CA GLU A 224 -1.09 -9.07 -41.40
C GLU A 224 -1.28 -8.36 -42.75
N ALA A 225 -1.99 -7.22 -42.78
CA ALA A 225 -2.14 -6.39 -43.98
C ALA A 225 -0.82 -5.74 -44.47
N LYS A 226 0.18 -5.54 -43.58
CA LYS A 226 1.52 -5.04 -43.96
C LYS A 226 2.46 -6.15 -44.44
N VAL A 227 2.22 -7.41 -44.05
CA VAL A 227 3.02 -8.56 -44.47
C VAL A 227 2.67 -9.00 -45.90
N GLU A 228 1.41 -8.91 -46.32
CA GLU A 228 1.01 -9.19 -47.72
C GLU A 228 1.55 -8.19 -48.75
N ARG A 229 1.90 -6.96 -48.35
CA ARG A 229 2.50 -5.97 -49.27
C ARG A 229 4.02 -6.09 -49.44
N LYS A 230 4.71 -6.91 -48.63
CA LYS A 230 6.17 -7.06 -48.72
C LYS A 230 6.70 -7.98 -49.84
N PRO A 231 6.03 -9.06 -50.30
CA PRO A 231 6.60 -9.90 -51.36
C PRO A 231 6.51 -9.26 -52.76
N ALA A 232 5.66 -8.23 -52.96
CA ALA A 232 5.51 -7.57 -54.26
C ALA A 232 6.63 -6.57 -54.58
N ILE A 233 7.19 -5.91 -53.56
CA ILE A 233 8.23 -4.87 -53.74
C ILE A 233 9.60 -5.49 -54.05
N THR A 234 9.86 -6.72 -53.61
CA THR A 234 11.13 -7.42 -53.86
C THR A 234 11.25 -7.95 -55.30
N LYS A 235 10.16 -8.35 -55.96
CA LYS A 235 10.20 -8.78 -57.37
C LYS A 235 10.45 -7.61 -58.33
N GLN A 236 9.82 -6.45 -58.10
CA GLN A 236 9.98 -5.28 -58.96
C GLN A 236 11.39 -4.68 -58.89
N LYS A 237 12.04 -4.74 -57.72
CA LYS A 237 13.41 -4.25 -57.54
C LYS A 237 14.45 -5.13 -58.25
N GLN A 238 14.27 -6.46 -58.22
CA GLN A 238 15.17 -7.40 -58.92
C GLN A 238 15.07 -7.31 -60.45
N GLU A 239 13.87 -7.10 -61.01
CA GLU A 239 13.71 -6.91 -62.45
C GLU A 239 14.33 -5.59 -62.93
N SER A 240 14.24 -4.51 -62.14
CA SER A 240 14.84 -3.22 -62.49
C SER A 240 16.38 -3.23 -62.51
N GLU A 241 17.03 -3.94 -61.57
CA GLU A 241 18.50 -4.03 -61.53
C GLU A 241 19.09 -4.87 -62.68
N HIS A 242 18.35 -5.88 -63.16
CA HIS A 242 18.80 -6.72 -64.28
C HIS A 242 18.69 -5.98 -65.62
N VAL A 243 17.67 -5.13 -65.79
CA VAL A 243 17.51 -4.29 -67.00
C VAL A 243 18.59 -3.21 -67.08
N VAL A 244 18.93 -2.56 -65.97
CA VAL A 244 19.99 -1.52 -65.93
C VAL A 244 21.35 -2.11 -66.30
N LYS A 245 21.73 -3.27 -65.74
CA LYS A 245 22.99 -3.94 -66.11
C LYS A 245 23.04 -4.37 -67.58
N HIS A 246 21.91 -4.75 -68.18
CA HIS A 246 21.88 -5.14 -69.59
C HIS A 246 21.98 -3.92 -70.54
N ILE A 247 21.41 -2.78 -70.15
CA ILE A 247 21.52 -1.51 -70.88
C ILE A 247 22.95 -0.96 -70.82
N GLU A 248 23.59 -0.97 -69.64
CA GLU A 248 24.99 -0.52 -69.49
C GLU A 248 25.97 -1.35 -70.31
N LYS A 249 25.76 -2.68 -70.38
CA LYS A 249 26.59 -3.57 -71.21
C LYS A 249 26.43 -3.29 -72.70
N LYS A 250 25.19 -3.09 -73.19
CA LYS A 250 24.95 -2.73 -74.61
C LYS A 250 25.52 -1.35 -74.97
N HIS A 251 25.53 -0.40 -74.03
CA HIS A 251 26.07 0.94 -74.28
C HIS A 251 27.61 0.94 -74.34
N SER A 252 28.29 0.12 -73.54
CA SER A 252 29.75 0.01 -73.57
C SER A 252 30.25 -0.66 -74.86
N GLU A 253 29.55 -1.71 -75.33
CA GLU A 253 29.87 -2.43 -76.57
C GLU A 253 29.66 -1.54 -77.82
N ARG A 254 28.58 -0.73 -77.84
CA ARG A 254 28.36 0.26 -78.92
C ARG A 254 29.42 1.38 -78.93
N LYS A 255 29.86 1.87 -77.77
CA LYS A 255 30.93 2.87 -77.69
C LYS A 255 32.28 2.30 -78.14
N LYS A 256 32.58 1.02 -77.85
CA LYS A 256 33.82 0.36 -78.27
C LYS A 256 33.87 0.19 -79.79
N GLY A 257 32.78 -0.29 -80.40
CA GLY A 257 32.70 -0.46 -81.86
C GLY A 257 32.66 0.86 -82.66
N ALA A 258 32.18 1.96 -82.07
CA ALA A 258 32.27 3.30 -82.68
C ALA A 258 33.68 3.89 -82.60
N ARG A 259 34.41 3.64 -81.50
CA ARG A 259 35.80 4.06 -81.32
C ARG A 259 36.74 3.32 -82.28
N GLU A 260 36.56 2.02 -82.45
CA GLU A 260 37.36 1.21 -83.39
C GLU A 260 37.16 1.65 -84.85
N ARG A 261 35.93 1.96 -85.26
CA ARG A 261 35.65 2.50 -86.61
C ARG A 261 36.21 3.91 -86.84
N ALA A 262 36.29 4.74 -85.80
CA ALA A 262 36.92 6.06 -85.89
C ALA A 262 38.46 5.96 -85.99
N ILE A 263 39.07 5.02 -85.26
CA ILE A 263 40.51 4.75 -85.30
C ILE A 263 40.92 4.14 -86.67
N GLU A 264 40.12 3.23 -87.23
CA GLU A 264 40.32 2.65 -88.57
C GLU A 264 40.27 3.73 -89.69
N LYS A 265 39.32 4.67 -89.59
CA LYS A 265 39.19 5.80 -90.53
C LYS A 265 40.35 6.79 -90.42
N LEU A 266 40.89 7.02 -89.23
CA LEU A 266 42.07 7.87 -89.03
C LEU A 266 43.36 7.18 -89.53
N ARG A 267 43.49 5.86 -89.34
CA ARG A 267 44.65 5.09 -89.79
C ARG A 267 44.81 5.08 -91.32
N LYS A 268 43.69 5.03 -92.07
CA LYS A 268 43.69 5.12 -93.54
C LYS A 268 43.99 6.52 -94.09
N LYS A 269 43.88 7.57 -93.27
CA LYS A 269 44.06 8.97 -93.72
C LYS A 269 45.46 9.53 -93.43
N TYR A 270 46.18 8.97 -92.45
CA TYR A 270 47.45 9.54 -91.96
C TYR A 270 48.65 8.59 -91.97
N VAL A 271 48.54 7.38 -92.54
CA VAL A 271 49.68 6.48 -92.75
C VAL A 271 49.85 6.23 -94.26
N PRO A 272 50.69 7.02 -94.96
CA PRO A 272 51.20 6.65 -96.28
C PRO A 272 52.24 5.52 -96.14
N LYS A 273 52.31 4.66 -97.17
CA LYS A 273 53.40 3.71 -97.37
C LYS A 273 54.75 4.42 -97.53
#